data_AF-A7S328-F1
#
_entry.id   AF-A7S328-F1
#
_cell.length_a   1.000
_cell.length_b   1.000
_cell.length_c   1.000
_cell.angle_alpha   90.00
_cell.angle_beta   90.00
_cell.angle_gamma   90.00
#
_symmetry.space_group_name_H-M   'P 1'
#
loop_
_entity.id
_entity.type
_entity.pdbx_description
1 polymer ?
#
loop_
_entity_poly.entity_id
_entity_poly.type
_entity_poly.pdbx_seq_one_letter_code
_entity_poly.pdbx_strand_id
1 'polypeptide(L)'
;MHCPTSSSQLQNFAFTTAYNSPLPCGQLRAEGLQVELENRELWEKFHEIGTEMIITKNGRRMFPVIRVNISGLNPKEEYVLAMDLVPADENRYKYHNTEWAITGKAENLIPSRIFIHPDSPGTGSQWMRQVISFQKLKLTNNHNDQAGHVILNSMHKYQPRIHIIPTKDYNVFSMKKGTFYTYQFQETTFMAVTAYQNPRITQLKIENNPFAKGFRGGCNSTSHHLGLKR
;
A
#
# COMPACT_ATOMS: atom_id res chain seq x y z
N MET A 1 -37.86 10.94 2.34
CA MET A 1 -37.62 10.08 1.15
C MET A 1 -36.95 10.96 0.11
N HIS A 2 -35.73 10.81 -0.38
CA HIS A 2 -34.66 9.82 -0.29
C HIS A 2 -33.33 10.60 -0.21
N CYS A 3 -32.37 10.17 0.61
CA CYS A 3 -30.96 10.53 0.40
C CYS A 3 -30.36 9.50 -0.55
N PRO A 4 -29.86 9.88 -1.74
CA PRO A 4 -29.01 9.01 -2.52
C PRO A 4 -27.58 9.18 -1.98
N THR A 5 -27.18 8.35 -1.02
CA THR A 5 -25.76 8.14 -0.74
C THR A 5 -25.18 7.30 -1.88
N SER A 6 -24.86 7.96 -2.99
CA SER A 6 -24.06 7.36 -4.04
C SER A 6 -22.65 7.14 -3.51
N SER A 7 -22.19 5.90 -3.61
CA SER A 7 -20.84 5.41 -3.32
C SER A 7 -19.71 6.15 -4.06
N SER A 8 -20.04 7.12 -4.91
CA SER A 8 -19.12 7.89 -5.75
C SER A 8 -18.52 9.13 -5.07
N GLN A 9 -19.10 9.63 -3.97
CA GLN A 9 -18.58 10.85 -3.32
C GLN A 9 -17.38 10.62 -2.40
N LEU A 10 -17.13 9.38 -1.97
CA LEU A 10 -15.96 9.03 -1.14
C LEU A 10 -14.64 8.98 -1.94
N GLN A 11 -14.69 9.05 -3.28
CA GLN A 11 -13.51 8.86 -4.14
C GLN A 11 -12.74 10.13 -4.50
N ASN A 12 -13.24 11.33 -4.20
CA ASN A 12 -12.62 12.58 -4.65
C ASN A 12 -12.51 13.63 -3.55
N PHE A 13 -11.51 13.51 -2.66
CA PHE A 13 -11.03 14.66 -1.90
C PHE A 13 -9.51 14.63 -1.81
N ALA A 14 -8.88 15.36 -2.72
CA ALA A 14 -7.49 15.81 -2.64
C ALA A 14 -7.52 17.33 -2.58
N PHE A 15 -7.19 17.92 -1.43
CA PHE A 15 -6.91 19.36 -1.33
C PHE A 15 -5.70 19.61 -0.42
N THR A 16 -4.58 19.83 -1.10
CA THR A 16 -3.51 20.81 -0.83
C THR A 16 -3.22 21.19 0.62
N THR A 17 -2.17 20.61 1.21
CA THR A 17 -1.09 21.36 1.88
C THR A 17 0.12 20.43 2.10
N ALA A 18 1.31 20.92 1.69
CA ALA A 18 2.67 20.43 1.95
C ALA A 18 2.84 19.01 2.54
N TYR A 19 3.34 18.07 1.73
CA TYR A 19 4.04 16.80 2.08
C TYR A 19 3.47 15.90 3.19
N ASN A 20 2.27 16.19 3.67
CA ASN A 20 1.60 15.48 4.73
C ASN A 20 0.40 14.73 4.16
N SER A 21 0.16 13.55 4.70
CA SER A 21 -1.10 12.80 4.62
C SER A 21 -2.32 13.70 4.36
N PRO A 22 -3.25 13.35 3.45
CA PRO A 22 -4.51 14.08 3.34
C PRO A 22 -5.40 13.88 4.58
N LEU A 23 -5.05 12.94 5.47
CA LEU A 23 -5.74 12.75 6.74
C LEU A 23 -5.39 13.88 7.72
N PRO A 24 -6.32 14.25 8.63
CA PRO A 24 -6.07 15.27 9.66
C PRO A 24 -4.79 15.00 10.48
N CYS A 25 -4.38 15.90 11.37
CA CYS A 25 -3.30 15.62 12.31
C CYS A 25 -3.90 15.36 13.69
N GLY A 26 -3.77 14.14 14.23
CA GLY A 26 -4.36 13.75 15.50
C GLY A 26 -4.23 12.26 15.76
N GLN A 27 -3.03 11.79 16.12
CA GLN A 27 -2.82 10.40 16.54
C GLN A 27 -3.48 10.19 17.90
N LEU A 28 -4.62 9.52 17.91
CA LEU A 28 -5.14 8.98 19.16
C LEU A 28 -4.21 7.88 19.67
N ARG A 29 -3.99 7.84 20.99
CA ARG A 29 -3.47 6.67 21.68
C ARG A 29 -4.65 6.07 22.43
N ALA A 30 -5.07 4.86 22.05
CA ALA A 30 -6.04 4.10 22.82
C ALA A 30 -5.27 2.99 23.54
N GLU A 31 -5.34 3.00 24.86
CA GLU A 31 -4.87 1.87 25.67
C GLU A 31 -5.68 0.63 25.24
N GLY A 32 -5.01 -0.36 24.65
CA GLY A 32 -5.62 -1.62 24.22
C GLY A 32 -5.88 -1.76 22.72
N LEU A 33 -5.81 -0.70 21.90
CA LEU A 33 -5.93 -0.84 20.44
C LEU A 33 -4.62 -1.38 19.85
N GLN A 34 -4.67 -2.59 19.29
CA GLN A 34 -3.53 -3.25 18.65
C GLN A 34 -3.84 -3.55 17.19
N VAL A 35 -2.81 -3.42 16.35
CA VAL A 35 -2.85 -3.78 14.93
C VAL A 35 -1.62 -4.61 14.64
N GLU A 36 -1.84 -5.83 14.19
CA GLU A 36 -0.78 -6.82 13.93
C GLU A 36 -0.70 -7.12 12.44
N LEU A 37 0.52 -7.16 11.90
CA LEU A 37 0.78 -7.50 10.51
C LEU A 37 0.78 -9.02 10.32
N GLU A 38 -0.11 -9.50 9.45
CA GLU A 38 -0.17 -10.92 9.09
C GLU A 38 0.99 -11.31 8.16
N ASN A 39 1.48 -12.55 8.32
CA ASN A 39 2.63 -13.08 7.59
C ASN A 39 3.88 -12.17 7.66
N ARG A 40 4.14 -11.61 8.84
CA ARG A 40 5.29 -10.73 9.10
C ARG A 40 6.62 -11.34 8.66
N GLU A 41 6.85 -12.63 8.89
CA GLU A 41 8.08 -13.32 8.46
C GLU A 41 8.32 -13.23 6.94
N LEU A 42 7.27 -13.27 6.12
CA LEU A 42 7.40 -13.11 4.69
C LEU A 42 7.78 -11.66 4.34
N TRP A 43 7.18 -10.69 5.01
CA TRP A 43 7.53 -9.29 4.85
C TRP A 43 8.98 -9.03 5.25
N GLU A 44 9.47 -9.61 6.34
CA GLU A 44 10.86 -9.50 6.79
C GLU A 44 11.84 -10.06 5.76
N LYS A 45 11.53 -11.21 5.13
CA LYS A 45 12.34 -11.76 4.02
C LYS A 45 12.41 -10.82 2.81
N PHE A 46 11.31 -10.16 2.46
CA PHE A 46 11.33 -9.14 1.40
C PHE A 46 12.11 -7.90 1.83
N HIS A 47 11.94 -7.47 3.07
CA HIS A 47 12.56 -6.28 3.63
C HIS A 47 14.09 -6.39 3.68
N GLU A 48 14.61 -7.54 4.11
CA GLU A 48 16.05 -7.82 4.19
C GLU A 48 16.75 -7.68 2.83
N ILE A 49 16.06 -8.01 1.74
CA ILE A 49 16.59 -7.90 0.37
C ILE A 49 16.39 -6.49 -0.21
N GLY A 50 15.42 -5.73 0.32
CA GLY A 50 14.94 -4.46 -0.22
C GLY A 50 13.71 -4.66 -1.09
N THR A 51 12.53 -4.63 -0.47
CA THR A 51 11.25 -4.88 -1.13
C THR A 51 11.03 -3.97 -2.35
N GLU A 52 10.63 -4.55 -3.48
CA GLU A 52 10.19 -3.81 -4.66
C GLU A 52 8.73 -4.09 -4.99
N MET A 53 8.00 -3.04 -5.41
CA MET A 53 6.62 -3.13 -5.89
C MET A 53 6.50 -2.55 -7.30
N ILE A 54 5.88 -3.33 -8.18
CA ILE A 54 5.65 -2.93 -9.57
C ILE A 54 4.51 -1.90 -9.62
N ILE A 55 4.74 -0.81 -10.33
CA ILE A 55 3.71 0.18 -10.70
C ILE A 55 3.48 0.14 -12.21
N THR A 56 2.22 0.26 -12.63
CA THR A 56 1.85 0.20 -14.06
C THR A 56 0.75 1.21 -14.36
N LYS A 57 0.59 1.59 -15.64
CA LYS A 57 -0.44 2.54 -16.07
C LYS A 57 -1.85 2.18 -15.61
N ASN A 58 -2.20 0.89 -15.64
CA ASN A 58 -3.55 0.38 -15.31
C ASN A 58 -3.73 -0.04 -13.84
N GLY A 59 -2.71 0.21 -13.01
CA GLY A 59 -2.72 -0.20 -11.61
C GLY A 59 -2.29 -1.66 -11.40
N ARG A 60 -1.33 -1.90 -10.50
CA ARG A 60 -0.84 -3.22 -10.12
C ARG A 60 -1.07 -3.47 -8.63
N ARG A 61 -1.55 -4.66 -8.28
CA ARG A 61 -1.70 -5.06 -6.87
C ARG A 61 -0.34 -5.32 -6.23
N MET A 62 -0.23 -4.99 -4.95
CA MET A 62 0.95 -5.28 -4.15
C MET A 62 1.09 -6.79 -3.92
N PHE A 63 2.34 -7.25 -3.81
CA PHE A 63 2.67 -8.54 -3.26
C PHE A 63 3.99 -8.41 -2.47
N PRO A 64 4.11 -8.86 -1.22
CA PRO A 64 3.05 -9.43 -0.40
C PRO A 64 1.89 -8.43 -0.20
N VAL A 65 0.72 -8.96 0.11
CA VAL A 65 -0.45 -8.14 0.41
C VAL A 65 -0.37 -7.69 1.86
N ILE A 66 -0.64 -6.41 2.12
CA ILE A 66 -0.80 -5.92 3.49
C ILE A 66 -2.12 -6.44 4.05
N ARG A 67 -2.02 -7.28 5.07
CA ARG A 67 -3.14 -7.86 5.80
C ARG A 67 -2.89 -7.64 7.28
N VAL A 68 -3.92 -7.27 8.02
CA VAL A 68 -3.79 -6.97 9.44
C VAL A 68 -4.89 -7.61 10.26
N ASN A 69 -4.53 -7.98 11.48
CA ASN A 69 -5.47 -8.28 12.54
C ASN A 69 -5.61 -7.06 13.46
N ILE A 70 -6.81 -6.77 13.92
CA ILE A 70 -7.09 -5.62 14.79
C ILE A 70 -7.82 -6.11 16.03
N SER A 71 -7.40 -5.61 17.19
CA SER A 71 -8.05 -5.88 18.48
C SER A 71 -8.16 -4.59 19.31
N GLY A 72 -9.10 -4.55 20.25
CA GLY A 72 -9.29 -3.40 21.14
C GLY A 72 -10.13 -2.24 20.59
N LEU A 73 -10.81 -2.41 19.45
CA LEU A 73 -11.85 -1.47 19.00
C LEU A 73 -13.10 -1.58 19.87
N ASN A 74 -13.85 -0.49 20.04
CA ASN A 74 -15.17 -0.57 20.66
C ASN A 74 -16.10 -1.37 19.74
N PRO A 75 -16.67 -2.52 20.16
CA PRO A 75 -17.45 -3.38 19.30
C PRO A 75 -18.70 -2.72 18.69
N LYS A 76 -19.25 -1.70 19.35
CA LYS A 76 -20.51 -1.02 18.98
C LYS A 76 -20.31 0.25 18.15
N GLU A 77 -19.08 0.78 18.09
CA GLU A 77 -18.76 1.97 17.32
C GLU A 77 -18.40 1.61 15.88
N GLU A 78 -18.66 2.54 14.95
CA GLU A 78 -18.30 2.38 13.55
C GLU A 78 -16.97 3.06 13.23
N TYR A 79 -16.21 2.44 12.33
CA TYR A 79 -14.90 2.88 11.89
C TYR A 79 -14.77 2.76 10.37
N VAL A 80 -14.09 3.73 9.78
CA VAL A 80 -13.56 3.67 8.41
C VAL A 80 -12.10 3.22 8.50
N LEU A 81 -11.74 2.20 7.74
CA LEU A 81 -10.35 1.82 7.56
C LEU A 81 -9.83 2.32 6.23
N ALA A 82 -8.63 2.87 6.26
CA ALA A 82 -7.96 3.37 5.08
C ALA A 82 -6.47 3.06 5.11
N MET A 83 -5.84 3.13 3.94
CA MET A 83 -4.39 3.02 3.80
C MET A 83 -3.88 4.09 2.85
N ASP A 84 -2.80 4.75 3.22
CA ASP A 84 -2.04 5.59 2.32
C ASP A 84 -0.59 5.13 2.20
N LEU A 85 0.13 5.73 1.25
CA LEU A 85 1.53 5.44 0.97
C LEU A 85 2.27 6.77 1.00
N VAL A 86 3.07 6.99 2.03
CA VAL A 86 3.89 8.21 2.14
C VAL A 86 5.32 7.93 1.68
N PRO A 87 6.01 8.92 1.11
CA PRO A 87 7.44 8.82 0.89
C PRO A 87 8.16 8.49 2.20
N ALA A 88 9.09 7.55 2.16
CA ALA A 88 9.90 7.20 3.32
C ALA A 88 11.10 8.17 3.50
N ASP A 89 11.51 8.83 2.41
CA ASP A 89 12.57 9.82 2.38
C ASP A 89 12.38 10.78 1.18
N GLU A 90 13.24 11.81 1.09
CA GLU A 90 13.25 12.78 -0.01
C GLU A 90 14.26 12.42 -1.12
N ASN A 91 14.57 11.15 -1.33
CA ASN A 91 15.59 10.72 -2.27
C ASN A 91 15.00 10.04 -3.51
N ARG A 92 15.68 10.26 -4.65
CA ARG A 92 15.53 9.45 -5.86
C ARG A 92 16.68 8.47 -5.95
N TYR A 93 16.38 7.25 -6.36
CA TYR A 93 17.35 6.16 -6.38
C TYR A 93 17.61 5.60 -7.78
N LYS A 94 18.73 4.87 -7.92
CA LYS A 94 18.97 3.91 -9.00
C LYS A 94 19.45 2.60 -8.41
N TYR A 95 19.19 1.50 -9.09
CA TYR A 95 19.82 0.22 -8.79
C TYR A 95 20.97 -0.01 -9.76
N HIS A 96 22.18 -0.22 -9.26
CA HIS A 96 23.38 -0.44 -10.06
C HIS A 96 24.36 -1.27 -9.24
N ASN A 97 25.18 -2.13 -9.86
CA ASN A 97 26.14 -2.99 -9.16
C ASN A 97 25.55 -3.74 -7.95
N THR A 98 24.33 -4.26 -8.11
CA THR A 98 23.59 -5.01 -7.07
C THR A 98 23.18 -4.21 -5.82
N GLU A 99 23.31 -2.89 -5.85
CA GLU A 99 23.00 -2.00 -4.73
C GLU A 99 22.07 -0.84 -5.13
N TRP A 100 21.33 -0.33 -4.15
CA TRP A 100 20.52 0.88 -4.28
C TRP A 100 21.37 2.10 -3.92
N ALA A 101 21.52 3.03 -4.87
CA ALA A 101 22.27 4.27 -4.69
C ALA A 101 21.36 5.49 -4.86
N ILE A 102 21.56 6.51 -4.03
CA ILE A 102 20.90 7.81 -4.18
C ILE A 102 21.47 8.52 -5.40
N THR A 103 20.61 9.04 -6.26
CA THR A 103 20.99 9.76 -7.49
C THR A 103 20.60 11.22 -7.49
N GLY A 104 19.79 11.65 -6.53
CA GLY A 104 19.32 13.03 -6.43
C GLY A 104 18.15 13.16 -5.46
N LYS A 105 17.58 14.36 -5.43
CA LYS A 105 16.39 14.66 -4.65
C LYS A 105 15.14 14.03 -5.31
N ALA A 106 14.18 13.63 -4.49
CA ALA A 106 12.88 13.19 -4.93
C ALA A 106 12.21 14.25 -5.82
N GLU A 107 11.54 13.79 -6.87
CA GLU A 107 10.72 14.66 -7.72
C GLU A 107 9.51 15.19 -6.92
N ASN A 108 8.91 16.30 -7.37
CA ASN A 108 7.73 16.87 -6.71
C ASN A 108 6.66 15.78 -6.54
N LEU A 109 6.37 15.47 -5.29
CA LEU A 109 5.46 14.38 -4.93
C LEU A 109 4.03 14.82 -5.19
N ILE A 110 3.31 14.02 -5.95
CA ILE A 110 1.86 14.17 -6.08
C ILE A 110 1.23 13.76 -4.73
N PRO A 111 0.23 14.50 -4.22
CA PRO A 111 -0.50 14.08 -3.03
C PRO A 111 -0.98 12.63 -3.20
N SER A 112 -0.46 11.72 -2.36
CA SER A 112 -0.86 10.31 -2.43
C SER A 112 -2.35 10.19 -2.14
N ARG A 113 -3.05 9.44 -2.97
CA ARG A 113 -4.45 9.09 -2.71
C ARG A 113 -4.54 8.16 -1.52
N ILE A 114 -5.61 8.32 -0.75
CA ILE A 114 -5.98 7.39 0.31
C ILE A 114 -6.85 6.29 -0.30
N PHE A 115 -6.52 5.04 -0.01
CA PHE A 115 -7.36 3.90 -0.33
C PHE A 115 -8.27 3.60 0.86
N ILE A 116 -9.59 3.73 0.68
CA ILE A 116 -10.57 3.33 1.69
C ILE A 116 -10.88 1.84 1.52
N HIS A 117 -10.84 1.07 2.61
CA HIS A 117 -11.19 -0.34 2.57
C HIS A 117 -12.65 -0.49 2.13
N PRO A 118 -12.98 -1.38 1.18
CA PRO A 118 -14.31 -1.48 0.57
C PRO A 118 -15.42 -1.84 1.57
N ASP A 119 -15.07 -2.47 2.69
CA ASP A 119 -16.02 -2.85 3.74
C ASP A 119 -16.27 -1.69 4.73
N SER A 120 -15.74 -0.49 4.46
CA SER A 120 -15.99 0.71 5.27
C SER A 120 -17.30 1.41 4.90
N PRO A 121 -18.00 2.03 5.87
CA PRO A 121 -17.76 1.92 7.31
C PRO A 121 -18.19 0.55 7.85
N GLY A 122 -17.58 0.13 8.96
CA GLY A 122 -17.93 -1.10 9.66
C GLY A 122 -17.78 -0.96 11.18
N THR A 123 -18.54 -1.72 11.95
CA THR A 123 -18.45 -1.74 13.40
C THR A 123 -17.13 -2.34 13.89
N GLY A 124 -16.66 -1.96 15.07
CA GLY A 124 -15.49 -2.59 15.69
C GLY A 124 -15.62 -4.12 15.78
N SER A 125 -16.82 -4.64 16.05
CA SER A 125 -17.09 -6.08 16.06
C SER A 125 -16.95 -6.76 14.70
N GLN A 126 -17.20 -6.05 13.60
CA GLN A 126 -17.01 -6.58 12.25
C GLN A 126 -15.53 -6.58 11.88
N TRP A 127 -14.81 -5.50 12.17
CA TRP A 127 -13.39 -5.38 11.87
C TRP A 127 -12.52 -6.37 12.65
N MET A 128 -12.81 -6.60 13.92
CA MET A 128 -12.05 -7.54 14.76
C MET A 128 -12.43 -9.02 14.53
N ARG A 129 -13.37 -9.31 13.62
CA ARG A 129 -13.88 -10.68 13.41
C ARG A 129 -12.93 -11.55 12.59
N GLN A 130 -12.20 -10.94 11.67
CA GLN A 130 -11.34 -11.64 10.72
C GLN A 130 -10.22 -10.73 10.24
N VAL A 131 -9.20 -11.34 9.64
CA VAL A 131 -8.09 -10.61 9.01
C VAL A 131 -8.59 -9.66 7.93
N ILE A 132 -8.18 -8.41 8.03
CA ILE A 132 -8.49 -7.33 7.09
C ILE A 132 -7.45 -7.34 5.98
N SER A 133 -7.87 -7.22 4.72
CA SER A 133 -6.98 -7.38 3.56
C SER A 133 -7.06 -6.21 2.59
N PHE A 134 -5.94 -5.51 2.40
CA PHE A 134 -5.82 -4.43 1.43
C PHE A 134 -5.49 -4.92 0.01
N GLN A 135 -5.81 -6.19 -0.32
CA GLN A 135 -5.50 -6.82 -1.62
C GLN A 135 -6.05 -6.10 -2.85
N LYS A 136 -7.11 -5.29 -2.69
CA LYS A 136 -7.73 -4.56 -3.80
C LYS A 136 -6.99 -3.26 -4.14
N LEU A 137 -6.09 -2.80 -3.27
CA LEU A 137 -5.27 -1.61 -3.53
C LEU A 137 -4.37 -1.87 -4.75
N LYS A 138 -4.33 -0.88 -5.65
CA LYS A 138 -3.51 -0.89 -6.85
C LYS A 138 -2.63 0.35 -6.91
N LEU A 139 -1.40 0.14 -7.38
CA LEU A 139 -0.35 1.14 -7.56
C LEU A 139 -0.19 1.50 -9.04
N THR A 140 -0.14 2.78 -9.35
CA THR A 140 0.02 3.29 -10.72
C THR A 140 1.11 4.36 -10.81
N ASN A 141 1.74 4.47 -11.98
CA ASN A 141 2.60 5.60 -12.35
C ASN A 141 1.88 6.62 -13.24
N ASN A 142 0.57 6.43 -13.49
CA ASN A 142 -0.21 7.36 -14.29
C ASN A 142 -0.72 8.51 -13.42
N HIS A 143 -0.12 9.69 -13.57
CA HIS A 143 -0.53 10.90 -12.84
C HIS A 143 -1.95 11.37 -13.18
N ASN A 144 -2.49 10.93 -14.32
CA ASN A 144 -3.85 11.23 -14.78
C ASN A 144 -4.82 10.06 -14.54
N ASP A 145 -4.52 9.16 -13.60
CA ASP A 145 -5.37 8.00 -13.30
C ASP A 145 -6.76 8.45 -12.84
N GLN A 146 -7.81 8.01 -13.55
CA GLN A 146 -9.21 8.30 -13.19
C GLN A 146 -9.87 7.17 -12.39
N ALA A 147 -9.19 6.03 -12.23
CA ALA A 147 -9.72 4.84 -11.57
C ALA A 147 -9.58 4.88 -10.03
N GLY A 148 -8.98 5.94 -9.48
CA GLY A 148 -8.76 6.09 -8.04
C GLY A 148 -7.60 5.26 -7.50
N HIS A 149 -6.69 4.78 -8.36
CA HIS A 149 -5.51 4.03 -7.91
C HIS A 149 -4.51 4.96 -7.20
N VAL A 150 -3.67 4.38 -6.32
CA VAL A 150 -2.63 5.15 -5.62
C VAL A 150 -1.49 5.43 -6.60
N ILE A 151 -1.21 6.72 -6.82
CA ILE A 151 -0.20 7.20 -7.76
C ILE A 151 1.13 7.32 -7.05
N LEU A 152 2.17 6.67 -7.58
CA LEU A 152 3.52 6.70 -7.05
C LEU A 152 4.53 7.08 -8.14
N ASN A 153 5.64 7.67 -7.72
CA ASN A 153 6.79 7.92 -8.59
C ASN A 153 7.68 6.66 -8.58
N SER A 154 8.14 6.24 -9.76
CA SER A 154 9.12 5.16 -9.86
C SER A 154 10.44 5.59 -9.20
N MET A 155 11.20 4.63 -8.69
CA MET A 155 12.51 4.81 -8.08
C MET A 155 12.52 5.67 -6.81
N HIS A 156 11.40 5.66 -6.09
CA HIS A 156 11.23 6.32 -4.79
C HIS A 156 10.80 5.29 -3.74
N LYS A 157 11.17 5.55 -2.49
CA LYS A 157 10.87 4.68 -1.35
C LYS A 157 9.58 5.12 -0.67
N TYR A 158 8.72 4.18 -0.34
CA TYR A 158 7.41 4.43 0.28
C TYR A 158 7.20 3.59 1.53
N GLN A 159 6.55 4.20 2.52
CA GLN A 159 6.06 3.57 3.74
C GLN A 159 4.53 3.51 3.70
N PRO A 160 3.95 2.30 3.67
CA PRO A 160 2.52 2.13 3.88
C PRO A 160 2.09 2.51 5.31
N ARG A 161 0.95 3.18 5.44
CA ARG A 161 0.35 3.49 6.74
C ARG A 161 -1.12 3.15 6.75
N ILE A 162 -1.56 2.47 7.80
CA ILE A 162 -2.94 2.05 8.00
C ILE A 162 -3.58 3.02 8.97
N HIS A 163 -4.78 3.47 8.62
CA HIS A 163 -5.54 4.44 9.39
C HIS A 163 -6.88 3.84 9.81
N ILE A 164 -7.20 3.99 11.10
CA ILE A 164 -8.48 3.63 11.68
C ILE A 164 -9.15 4.92 12.13
N ILE A 165 -10.32 5.22 11.55
CA ILE A 165 -11.00 6.51 11.70
C ILE A 165 -12.40 6.25 12.28
N PRO A 166 -12.68 6.62 13.54
CA PRO A 166 -14.03 6.57 14.10
C PRO A 166 -15.00 7.41 13.26
N THR A 167 -16.17 6.87 12.89
CA THR A 167 -17.14 7.58 12.04
C THR A 167 -17.75 8.80 12.72
N LYS A 168 -17.87 8.78 14.05
CA LYS A 168 -18.33 9.93 14.85
C LYS A 168 -17.46 11.16 14.66
N ASP A 169 -16.18 10.96 14.35
CA ASP A 169 -15.20 12.01 14.10
C ASP A 169 -14.95 12.22 12.58
N TYR A 170 -15.64 11.45 11.73
CA TYR A 170 -15.56 11.56 10.27
C TYR A 170 -16.46 12.69 9.77
N ASN A 171 -15.99 13.93 9.87
CA ASN A 171 -16.65 15.07 9.26
C ASN A 171 -15.80 15.64 8.11
N VAL A 172 -16.25 15.40 6.88
CA VAL A 172 -15.62 15.85 5.63
C VAL A 172 -15.60 17.39 5.51
N PHE A 173 -16.46 18.10 6.25
CA PHE A 173 -16.64 19.55 6.19
C PHE A 173 -16.17 20.31 7.43
N SER A 174 -15.85 19.64 8.54
CA SER A 174 -15.38 20.34 9.74
C SER A 174 -13.86 20.34 9.82
N MET A 175 -13.29 21.54 9.90
CA MET A 175 -11.88 21.77 10.28
C MET A 175 -11.54 21.36 11.72
N LYS A 176 -12.39 20.58 12.40
CA LYS A 176 -11.98 19.89 13.63
C LYS A 176 -11.10 18.73 13.17
N LYS A 177 -9.80 18.82 13.45
CA LYS A 177 -8.82 17.76 13.19
C LYS A 177 -9.37 16.43 13.71
N GLY A 178 -9.94 15.63 12.81
CA GLY A 178 -10.50 14.34 13.14
C GLY A 178 -9.44 13.48 13.83
N THR A 179 -9.86 12.76 14.84
CA THR A 179 -9.02 11.88 15.63
C THR A 179 -8.94 10.51 14.95
N PHE A 180 -7.75 10.04 14.62
CA PHE A 180 -7.54 8.75 13.95
C PHE A 180 -6.32 8.04 14.53
N TYR A 181 -6.29 6.73 14.36
CA TYR A 181 -5.14 5.91 14.74
C TYR A 181 -4.34 5.58 13.50
N THR A 182 -3.02 5.80 13.54
CA THR A 182 -2.11 5.44 12.44
C THR A 182 -1.15 4.36 12.90
N TYR A 183 -1.05 3.30 12.11
CA TYR A 183 -0.12 2.20 12.31
C TYR A 183 0.78 2.05 11.08
N GLN A 184 2.06 1.84 11.33
CA GLN A 184 3.08 1.62 10.31
C GLN A 184 3.96 0.45 10.69
N PHE A 185 4.30 -0.38 9.72
CA PHE A 185 5.20 -1.51 9.88
C PHE A 185 6.43 -1.25 9.02
N GLN A 186 7.60 -1.14 9.66
CA GLN A 186 8.84 -0.74 8.97
C GLN A 186 9.21 -1.73 7.87
N GLU A 187 8.99 -3.02 8.13
CA GLU A 187 9.20 -4.15 7.22
C GLU A 187 8.34 -4.08 5.94
N THR A 188 7.28 -3.25 5.92
CA THR A 188 6.44 -3.05 4.72
C THR A 188 6.94 -1.94 3.79
N THR A 189 8.03 -1.25 4.14
CA THR A 189 8.67 -0.25 3.28
C THR A 189 9.15 -0.88 1.97
N PHE A 190 8.97 -0.17 0.84
CA PHE A 190 9.35 -0.68 -0.47
C PHE A 190 9.81 0.41 -1.46
N MET A 191 10.51 -0.01 -2.50
CA MET A 191 10.83 0.79 -3.68
C MET A 191 9.77 0.59 -4.77
N ALA A 192 9.14 1.67 -5.22
CA ALA A 192 8.24 1.62 -6.36
C ALA A 192 9.06 1.55 -7.65
N VAL A 193 8.79 0.57 -8.52
CA VAL A 193 9.57 0.35 -9.75
C VAL A 193 8.65 -0.02 -10.92
N THR A 194 9.02 0.33 -12.15
CA THR A 194 8.27 -0.09 -13.35
C THR A 194 8.61 -1.51 -13.80
N ALA A 195 9.80 -1.99 -13.44
CA ALA A 195 10.27 -3.36 -13.60
C ALA A 195 11.18 -3.72 -12.41
N TYR A 196 11.23 -4.99 -12.03
CA TYR A 196 12.09 -5.42 -10.94
C TYR A 196 13.56 -5.14 -11.25
N GLN A 197 14.29 -4.63 -10.26
CA GLN A 197 15.70 -4.26 -10.38
C GLN A 197 16.59 -5.36 -9.79
N ASN A 198 16.26 -5.83 -8.58
CA ASN A 198 16.98 -6.90 -7.92
C ASN A 198 16.40 -8.28 -8.31
N PRO A 199 17.19 -9.16 -8.98
CA PRO A 199 16.73 -10.50 -9.36
C PRO A 199 16.31 -11.37 -8.15
N ARG A 200 16.92 -11.16 -6.97
CA ARG A 200 16.56 -11.88 -5.74
C ARG A 200 15.12 -11.60 -5.31
N ILE A 201 14.66 -10.36 -5.50
CA ILE A 201 13.25 -10.01 -5.26
C ILE A 201 12.37 -10.75 -6.26
N THR A 202 12.72 -10.74 -7.55
CA THR A 202 11.94 -11.44 -8.59
C THR A 202 11.77 -12.92 -8.25
N GLN A 203 12.86 -13.60 -7.87
CA GLN A 203 12.81 -15.00 -7.44
C GLN A 203 11.90 -15.19 -6.23
N LEU A 204 12.04 -14.36 -5.19
CA LEU A 204 11.22 -14.45 -3.99
C LEU A 204 9.72 -14.21 -4.31
N LYS A 205 9.40 -13.30 -5.24
CA LYS A 205 8.03 -13.11 -5.74
C LYS A 205 7.54 -14.36 -6.48
N ILE A 206 8.34 -14.96 -7.34
CA ILE A 206 7.98 -16.18 -8.08
C ILE A 206 7.64 -17.31 -7.11
N GLU A 207 8.50 -17.56 -6.13
CA GLU A 207 8.37 -18.64 -5.15
C GLU A 207 7.16 -18.47 -4.22
N ASN A 208 6.80 -17.24 -3.85
CA ASN A 208 5.78 -16.99 -2.83
C ASN A 208 4.44 -16.53 -3.41
N ASN A 209 4.40 -15.87 -4.57
CA ASN A 209 3.16 -15.37 -5.15
C ASN A 209 2.38 -16.49 -5.86
N PRO A 210 1.16 -16.85 -5.43
CA PRO A 210 0.38 -17.91 -6.07
C PRO A 210 0.10 -17.66 -7.56
N PHE A 211 0.06 -16.39 -7.99
CA PHE A 211 -0.15 -16.02 -9.40
C PHE A 211 1.12 -16.12 -10.26
N ALA A 212 2.29 -16.36 -9.66
CA ALA A 212 3.56 -16.54 -10.35
C ALA A 212 4.02 -18.02 -10.39
N LYS A 213 3.14 -18.96 -10.01
CA LYS A 213 3.46 -20.40 -9.96
C LYS A 213 4.02 -20.95 -11.28
N GLY A 214 3.56 -20.46 -12.43
CA GLY A 214 4.03 -20.92 -13.74
C GLY A 214 5.52 -20.66 -14.05
N PHE A 215 6.18 -19.79 -13.28
CA PHE A 215 7.61 -19.51 -13.42
C PHE A 215 8.48 -20.34 -12.46
N ARG A 216 7.87 -21.10 -11.53
CA ARG A 216 8.58 -21.97 -10.58
C ARG A 216 9.05 -23.21 -11.35
N GLY A 217 10.34 -23.30 -11.67
CA GLY A 217 10.93 -24.46 -12.35
C GLY A 217 11.60 -24.18 -13.69
N GLY A 218 11.61 -22.93 -14.17
CA GLY A 218 12.26 -22.56 -15.44
C GLY A 218 13.80 -22.69 -15.47
N CYS A 219 14.44 -23.10 -14.38
CA CYS A 219 15.91 -23.18 -14.29
C CYS A 219 16.49 -24.59 -14.47
N ASN A 220 15.70 -25.66 -14.63
CA ASN A 220 16.26 -27.04 -14.61
C ASN A 220 15.86 -27.98 -15.77
N SER A 221 15.28 -27.51 -16.87
CA SER A 221 15.02 -28.39 -18.02
C SER A 221 14.79 -27.64 -19.31
N THR A 222 15.85 -27.48 -20.12
CA THR A 222 15.93 -27.94 -21.52
C THR A 222 17.26 -27.50 -22.15
N SER A 223 18.28 -28.33 -22.04
CA SER A 223 19.27 -28.49 -23.11
C SER A 223 18.57 -29.24 -24.25
N HIS A 224 17.79 -28.54 -25.05
CA HIS A 224 17.37 -29.05 -26.35
C HIS A 224 17.70 -28.03 -27.44
N HIS A 225 18.79 -28.37 -28.09
CA HIS A 225 19.18 -28.01 -29.44
C HIS A 225 17.95 -27.84 -30.36
N LEU A 226 17.68 -26.63 -30.84
CA LEU A 226 16.90 -26.40 -32.04
C LEU A 226 17.42 -25.12 -32.70
N GLY A 227 18.03 -25.33 -33.86
CA GLY A 227 18.83 -24.35 -34.58
C GLY A 227 18.02 -23.20 -35.16
N LEU A 228 18.73 -22.08 -35.33
CA LEU A 228 18.32 -21.01 -36.23
C LEU A 228 18.08 -21.57 -37.62
N LYS A 229 16.88 -21.33 -38.16
CA LYS A 229 16.71 -21.18 -39.61
C LYS A 229 16.25 -19.76 -39.89
N ARG A 230 17.14 -19.10 -40.64
CA ARG A 230 17.02 -17.94 -41.56
C ARG A 230 15.70 -17.19 -41.57
#